data_AF-A0A0N5B9L8-F1
#
_entry.id   AF-A0A0N5B9L8-F1
#
_cell.length_a   1.000
_cell.length_b   1.000
_cell.length_c   1.000
_cell.angle_alpha   90.00
_cell.angle_beta   90.00
_cell.angle_gamma   90.00
#
_symmetry.space_group_name_H-M   'P 1'
#
loop_
_entity.id
_entity.type
_entity.pdbx_description
1 polymer ?
#
loop_
_entity_poly.entity_id
_entity_poly.type
_entity_poly.pdbx_seq_one_letter_code
_entity_poly.pdbx_strand_id
1 'polypeptide(L)'
;MDTQLKVATLNCWAIKIPLFGSKDRQKRIKAIGDYLYESDYDIVAFQELWAESDYNYIAEVVKKIFPFTHYFHNGYTGSGTCVFSRHRIISTFKHCYSLNGFAHHIHRGDWFGGKLIGMAEIQIGSIKVAFYTTHLHAEYDRENDTYLPHRIIQAYEVGQFVRYSSRGSDVAIVTGDFNIEPEDLAYKLITDIADLKDSWVEKPNYIGDSGMTCDRPDNCYTHRKLLKKNPNGKRLDYIFFKEGVGNITLLSCENCFDKIPGTSINYSDHLGVTAHFNIKEAVRQIPENNALTVDYDMMNEALHILDNGQRRAMKDRKLFSISSFFLITALIISLWFDDIFGLRIIMDILRFIIAIMFGFFFWHTLVILRIELKGLKESRATFKELMRKSPESINDNLSTDNSDS
;
A
#
# COMPACT_ATOMS: atom_id res chain seq x y z
N MET A 1 -7.62 19.85 -26.38
CA MET A 1 -8.70 20.54 -25.63
C MET A 1 -8.34 20.57 -24.15
N ASP A 2 -8.86 21.52 -23.36
CA ASP A 2 -8.70 21.53 -21.89
C ASP A 2 -9.80 20.66 -21.29
N THR A 3 -9.42 19.65 -20.49
CA THR A 3 -10.36 18.74 -19.82
C THR A 3 -10.20 18.85 -18.31
N GLN A 4 -11.29 19.19 -17.63
CA GLN A 4 -11.31 19.17 -16.17
C GLN A 4 -11.54 17.74 -15.66
N LEU A 5 -10.81 17.38 -14.60
CA LEU A 5 -10.89 16.06 -13.98
C LEU A 5 -10.87 16.18 -12.46
N LYS A 6 -11.95 15.76 -11.81
CA LYS A 6 -12.05 15.73 -10.35
C LYS A 6 -11.93 14.30 -9.84
N VAL A 7 -10.92 14.04 -9.03
CA VAL A 7 -10.66 12.71 -8.48
C VAL A 7 -10.76 12.70 -6.96
N ALA A 8 -11.10 11.55 -6.38
CA ALA A 8 -11.12 11.36 -4.94
C ALA A 8 -10.59 9.99 -4.53
N THR A 9 -10.09 9.89 -3.30
CA THR A 9 -9.70 8.63 -2.66
C THR A 9 -10.19 8.58 -1.23
N LEU A 10 -10.55 7.38 -0.75
CA LEU A 10 -10.98 7.13 0.62
C LEU A 10 -10.61 5.72 1.08
N ASN A 11 -9.91 5.60 2.21
CA ASN A 11 -9.93 4.38 3.02
C ASN A 11 -11.30 4.25 3.68
N CYS A 12 -12.08 3.23 3.30
CA CYS A 12 -13.46 3.03 3.76
C CYS A 12 -13.56 2.38 5.14
N TRP A 13 -12.48 1.80 5.67
CA TRP A 13 -12.47 1.04 6.91
C TRP A 13 -13.66 0.08 7.01
N ALA A 14 -13.82 -0.83 6.04
CA ALA A 14 -15.00 -1.69 5.93
C ALA A 14 -14.72 -3.13 6.38
N ILE A 15 -14.06 -3.31 7.52
CA ILE A 15 -13.66 -4.63 8.03
C ILE A 15 -14.92 -5.41 8.46
N LYS A 16 -15.18 -6.53 7.77
CA LYS A 16 -16.35 -7.40 8.00
C LYS A 16 -15.96 -8.61 8.85
N ILE A 17 -15.66 -8.38 10.13
CA ILE A 17 -15.40 -9.44 11.11
C ILE A 17 -16.48 -9.39 12.21
N PRO A 18 -17.09 -10.52 12.60
CA PRO A 18 -18.01 -10.57 13.74
C PRO A 18 -17.32 -10.08 15.02
N LEU A 19 -17.98 -9.20 15.79
CA LEU A 19 -17.53 -8.63 17.08
C LEU A 19 -16.30 -7.70 17.06
N PHE A 20 -15.41 -7.81 16.06
CA PHE A 20 -14.18 -7.01 15.94
C PHE A 20 -14.07 -6.18 14.65
N GLY A 21 -15.12 -6.20 13.82
CA GLY A 21 -15.17 -5.41 12.60
C GLY A 21 -15.38 -3.92 12.83
N SER A 22 -15.32 -3.16 11.74
CA SER A 22 -15.44 -1.71 11.79
C SER A 22 -16.80 -1.26 12.29
N LYS A 23 -16.82 -0.24 13.15
CA LYS A 23 -18.05 0.32 13.71
C LYS A 23 -18.92 0.94 12.63
N ASP A 24 -20.25 0.82 12.81
CA ASP A 24 -21.28 1.39 11.94
C ASP A 24 -21.16 1.02 10.45
N ARG A 25 -20.45 -0.08 10.11
CA ARG A 25 -20.06 -0.41 8.74
C ARG A 25 -21.20 -0.30 7.73
N GLN A 26 -22.34 -0.93 7.99
CA GLN A 26 -23.48 -0.90 7.07
C GLN A 26 -24.03 0.51 6.83
N LYS A 27 -24.12 1.32 7.89
CA LYS A 27 -24.58 2.71 7.80
C LYS A 27 -23.61 3.56 6.99
N ARG A 28 -22.30 3.39 7.21
CA ARG A 28 -21.25 4.12 6.49
C ARG A 28 -21.18 3.71 5.02
N ILE A 29 -21.21 2.42 4.70
CA ILE A 29 -21.23 1.93 3.30
C ILE A 29 -22.42 2.49 2.53
N LYS A 30 -23.61 2.51 3.16
CA LYS A 30 -24.78 3.13 2.55
C LYS A 30 -24.58 4.63 2.32
N ALA A 31 -24.07 5.35 3.32
CA ALA A 31 -23.78 6.78 3.19
C ALA A 31 -22.73 7.07 2.12
N ILE A 32 -21.69 6.25 1.98
CA ILE A 32 -20.66 6.38 0.92
C ILE A 32 -21.31 6.26 -0.45
N GLY A 33 -22.20 5.28 -0.65
CA GLY A 33 -22.97 5.13 -1.89
C GLY A 33 -23.86 6.35 -2.18
N ASP A 34 -24.60 6.82 -1.17
CA ASP A 34 -25.47 8.00 -1.27
C ASP A 34 -24.63 9.28 -1.58
N TYR A 35 -23.47 9.45 -0.96
CA TYR A 35 -22.56 10.58 -1.21
C TYR A 35 -21.99 10.56 -2.62
N LEU A 36 -21.55 9.39 -3.10
CA LEU A 36 -21.03 9.26 -4.46
C LEU A 36 -22.10 9.54 -5.52
N TYR A 37 -23.34 9.10 -5.29
CA TYR A 37 -24.44 9.31 -6.23
C TYR A 37 -24.69 10.79 -6.50
N GLU A 38 -24.55 11.64 -5.48
CA GLU A 38 -24.72 13.10 -5.57
C GLU A 38 -23.42 13.86 -5.90
N SER A 39 -22.28 13.16 -5.98
CA SER A 39 -20.98 13.79 -6.19
C SER A 39 -20.75 14.25 -7.64
N ASP A 40 -19.84 15.19 -7.82
CA ASP A 40 -19.35 15.66 -9.11
C ASP A 40 -18.00 15.02 -9.51
N TYR A 41 -17.53 13.99 -8.79
CA TYR A 41 -16.28 13.30 -9.10
C TYR A 41 -16.33 12.50 -10.40
N ASP A 42 -15.21 12.46 -11.11
CA ASP A 42 -15.06 11.71 -12.35
C ASP A 42 -14.44 10.32 -12.13
N ILE A 43 -13.51 10.23 -11.18
CA ILE A 43 -12.84 8.98 -10.80
C ILE A 43 -12.68 8.93 -9.28
N VAL A 44 -13.07 7.82 -8.67
CA VAL A 44 -12.93 7.59 -7.23
C VAL A 44 -12.21 6.27 -6.97
N ALA A 45 -11.22 6.30 -6.09
CA ALA A 45 -10.56 5.11 -5.55
C ALA A 45 -11.02 4.82 -4.12
N PHE A 46 -11.19 3.54 -3.81
CA PHE A 46 -11.41 3.11 -2.42
C PHE A 46 -10.35 2.12 -1.97
N GLN A 47 -10.03 2.19 -0.69
CA GLN A 47 -9.22 1.23 0.05
C GLN A 47 -10.05 0.64 1.19
N GLU A 48 -9.63 -0.50 1.72
CA GLU A 48 -10.33 -1.22 2.79
C GLU A 48 -11.81 -1.54 2.52
N LEU A 49 -12.23 -1.60 1.26
CA LEU A 49 -13.53 -2.12 0.87
C LEU A 49 -13.45 -3.66 0.76
N TRP A 50 -13.27 -4.31 1.91
CA TRP A 50 -12.88 -5.72 1.98
C TRP A 50 -13.95 -6.67 1.45
N ALA A 51 -15.22 -6.44 1.78
CA ALA A 51 -16.29 -7.35 1.39
C ALA A 51 -16.80 -7.04 -0.02
N GLU A 52 -16.80 -8.05 -0.90
CA GLU A 52 -17.41 -7.94 -2.24
C GLU A 52 -18.89 -7.52 -2.18
N SER A 53 -19.62 -7.91 -1.11
CA SER A 53 -20.99 -7.45 -0.89
C SER A 53 -21.10 -5.93 -0.77
N ASP A 54 -20.12 -5.30 -0.11
CA ASP A 54 -20.12 -3.87 0.17
C ASP A 54 -19.70 -3.11 -1.11
N TYR A 55 -18.73 -3.64 -1.87
CA TYR A 55 -18.39 -3.18 -3.22
C TYR A 55 -19.58 -3.24 -4.20
N ASN A 56 -20.21 -4.42 -4.32
CA ASN A 56 -21.33 -4.62 -5.24
C ASN A 56 -22.53 -3.72 -4.91
N TYR A 57 -22.77 -3.48 -3.61
CA TYR A 57 -23.80 -2.54 -3.18
C TYR A 57 -23.52 -1.12 -3.69
N ILE A 58 -22.32 -0.58 -3.44
CA ILE A 58 -21.95 0.77 -3.89
C ILE A 58 -22.02 0.84 -5.42
N ALA A 59 -21.47 -0.15 -6.13
CA ALA A 59 -21.48 -0.22 -7.59
C ALA A 59 -22.89 -0.17 -8.17
N GLU A 60 -23.85 -0.88 -7.58
CA GLU A 60 -25.24 -0.84 -8.08
C GLU A 60 -25.91 0.51 -7.78
N VAL A 61 -25.69 1.10 -6.59
CA VAL A 61 -26.24 2.42 -6.24
C VAL A 61 -25.77 3.50 -7.22
N VAL A 62 -24.49 3.50 -7.57
CA VAL A 62 -23.88 4.59 -8.35
C VAL A 62 -23.77 4.28 -9.85
N LYS A 63 -24.26 3.13 -10.31
CA LYS A 63 -24.11 2.61 -11.68
C LYS A 63 -24.44 3.59 -12.80
N LYS A 64 -25.39 4.50 -12.57
CA LYS A 64 -25.78 5.52 -13.55
C LYS A 64 -24.73 6.64 -13.68
N ILE A 65 -24.01 6.92 -12.60
CA ILE A 65 -23.00 7.97 -12.52
C ILE A 65 -21.62 7.39 -12.83
N PHE A 66 -21.25 6.28 -12.21
CA PHE A 66 -20.00 5.55 -12.42
C PHE A 66 -20.27 4.18 -13.06
N PRO A 67 -20.55 4.11 -14.37
CA PRO A 67 -20.86 2.86 -15.05
C PRO A 67 -19.64 1.93 -15.20
N PHE A 68 -18.42 2.42 -14.98
CA PHE A 68 -17.19 1.64 -15.10
C PHE A 68 -16.54 1.46 -13.74
N THR A 69 -16.58 0.25 -13.20
CA THR A 69 -16.00 -0.07 -11.90
C THR A 69 -15.05 -1.26 -12.02
N HIS A 70 -14.01 -1.30 -11.19
CA HIS A 70 -13.08 -2.43 -11.14
C HIS A 70 -12.60 -2.69 -9.71
N TYR A 71 -12.73 -3.93 -9.26
CA TYR A 71 -12.21 -4.41 -7.97
C TYR A 71 -10.94 -5.22 -8.19
N PHE A 72 -9.83 -4.84 -7.55
CA PHE A 72 -8.55 -5.51 -7.74
C PHE A 72 -8.42 -6.74 -6.82
N HIS A 73 -9.06 -7.86 -7.16
CA HIS A 73 -9.04 -9.06 -6.30
C HIS A 73 -7.61 -9.57 -6.01
N ASN A 74 -7.30 -9.84 -4.74
CA ASN A 74 -6.09 -10.53 -4.29
C ASN A 74 -6.25 -11.01 -2.84
N GLY A 75 -5.33 -11.85 -2.38
CA GLY A 75 -5.31 -12.32 -0.99
C GLY A 75 -6.50 -13.23 -0.65
N TYR A 76 -6.64 -13.53 0.63
CA TYR A 76 -7.73 -14.33 1.18
C TYR A 76 -8.99 -13.49 1.45
N THR A 77 -8.82 -12.26 1.96
CA THR A 77 -9.95 -11.38 2.32
C THR A 77 -10.41 -10.47 1.18
N GLY A 78 -9.73 -10.46 0.04
CA GLY A 78 -9.79 -9.37 -0.93
C GLY A 78 -8.75 -8.30 -0.61
N SER A 79 -8.30 -7.55 -1.63
CA SER A 79 -7.30 -6.48 -1.47
C SER A 79 -7.87 -5.23 -0.79
N GLY A 80 -9.19 -5.07 -0.81
CA GLY A 80 -9.88 -3.87 -0.38
C GLY A 80 -9.77 -2.70 -1.34
N THR A 81 -9.07 -2.83 -2.48
CA THR A 81 -8.83 -1.72 -3.41
C THR A 81 -9.67 -1.80 -4.68
N CYS A 82 -10.27 -0.68 -5.06
CA CYS A 82 -11.12 -0.60 -6.26
C CYS A 82 -11.20 0.82 -6.83
N VAL A 83 -11.64 0.91 -8.08
CA VAL A 83 -11.82 2.15 -8.84
C VAL A 83 -13.23 2.23 -9.39
N PHE A 84 -13.82 3.42 -9.30
CA PHE A 84 -15.10 3.80 -9.87
C PHE A 84 -14.88 4.97 -10.82
N SER A 85 -15.36 4.88 -12.05
CA SER A 85 -15.14 5.91 -13.06
C SER A 85 -16.40 6.22 -13.87
N ARG A 86 -16.61 7.50 -14.15
CA ARG A 86 -17.56 7.99 -15.17
C ARG A 86 -17.10 7.66 -16.58
N HIS A 87 -15.80 7.51 -16.75
CA HIS A 87 -15.13 7.32 -18.03
C HIS A 87 -14.72 5.87 -18.23
N ARG A 88 -14.57 5.47 -19.49
CA ARG A 88 -14.34 4.08 -19.84
C ARG A 88 -12.96 3.62 -19.34
N ILE A 89 -12.95 2.55 -18.55
CA ILE A 89 -11.73 1.79 -18.27
C ILE A 89 -11.42 0.94 -19.51
N ILE A 90 -10.27 1.17 -20.13
CA ILE A 90 -9.85 0.49 -21.38
C ILE A 90 -8.85 -0.63 -21.14
N SER A 91 -8.10 -0.58 -20.03
CA SER A 91 -7.20 -1.63 -19.60
C SER A 91 -7.03 -1.60 -18.08
N THR A 92 -6.68 -2.75 -17.50
CA THR A 92 -6.37 -2.88 -16.07
C THR A 92 -5.10 -3.69 -15.89
N PHE A 93 -4.26 -3.28 -14.95
CA PHE A 93 -3.03 -4.00 -14.60
C PHE A 93 -2.82 -3.94 -13.09
N LYS A 94 -2.19 -4.95 -12.49
CA LYS A 94 -1.93 -4.95 -11.05
C LYS A 94 -0.58 -5.57 -10.73
N HIS A 95 0.02 -5.11 -9.64
CA HIS A 95 1.25 -5.67 -9.07
C HIS A 95 1.03 -6.00 -7.59
N CYS A 96 1.12 -7.28 -7.26
CA CYS A 96 1.05 -7.76 -5.89
C CYS A 96 2.42 -7.60 -5.23
N TYR A 97 2.46 -7.01 -4.03
CA TYR A 97 3.75 -6.74 -3.42
C TYR A 97 4.48 -8.00 -2.99
N SER A 98 5.81 -7.95 -3.07
CA SER A 98 6.67 -9.09 -2.70
C SER A 98 6.51 -9.51 -1.24
N LEU A 99 6.26 -8.54 -0.33
CA LEU A 99 6.11 -8.78 1.11
C LEU A 99 4.91 -8.03 1.69
N ASN A 100 4.07 -8.75 2.45
CA ASN A 100 2.80 -8.25 3.01
C ASN A 100 2.63 -8.56 4.50
N GLY A 101 3.72 -8.78 5.24
CA GLY A 101 3.69 -9.09 6.67
C GLY A 101 3.69 -10.60 6.94
N PHE A 102 3.02 -11.03 8.01
CA PHE A 102 3.07 -12.43 8.46
C PHE A 102 1.69 -13.03 8.71
N ALA A 103 1.45 -14.23 8.18
CA ALA A 103 0.20 -14.96 8.34
C ALA A 103 -0.21 -15.20 9.81
N HIS A 104 0.76 -15.39 10.71
CA HIS A 104 0.48 -15.68 12.12
C HIS A 104 0.11 -14.43 12.93
N HIS A 105 0.33 -13.22 12.39
CA HIS A 105 -0.18 -11.99 12.97
C HIS A 105 -1.64 -11.78 12.52
N ILE A 106 -2.53 -12.68 12.97
CA ILE A 106 -3.96 -12.69 12.57
C ILE A 106 -4.67 -11.38 12.92
N HIS A 107 -4.21 -10.69 13.97
CA HIS A 107 -4.69 -9.37 14.38
C HIS A 107 -4.21 -8.22 13.48
N ARG A 108 -3.35 -8.51 12.48
CA ARG A 108 -2.78 -7.57 11.51
C ARG A 108 -3.13 -8.06 10.11
N GLY A 109 -4.21 -7.52 9.55
CA GLY A 109 -4.88 -8.08 8.37
C GLY A 109 -4.10 -8.03 7.06
N ASP A 110 -2.98 -7.31 6.99
CA ASP A 110 -2.25 -7.03 5.75
C ASP A 110 -1.84 -8.27 4.95
N TRP A 111 -1.41 -9.34 5.64
CA TRP A 111 -1.01 -10.57 4.98
C TRP A 111 -2.18 -11.25 4.28
N PHE A 112 -3.36 -11.25 4.91
CA PHE A 112 -4.57 -11.84 4.35
C PHE A 112 -5.20 -10.98 3.26
N GLY A 113 -5.04 -9.66 3.33
CA GLY A 113 -5.47 -8.74 2.28
C GLY A 113 -4.66 -8.91 0.99
N GLY A 114 -3.40 -9.33 1.10
CA GLY A 114 -2.51 -9.40 -0.06
C GLY A 114 -2.36 -8.03 -0.70
N LYS A 115 -1.74 -7.08 0.01
CA LYS A 115 -1.59 -5.69 -0.47
C LYS A 115 -0.96 -5.64 -1.88
N LEU A 116 -1.39 -4.66 -2.66
CA LEU A 116 -1.04 -4.47 -4.06
C LEU A 116 -1.20 -3.01 -4.50
N ILE A 117 -0.68 -2.70 -5.69
CA ILE A 117 -1.06 -1.53 -6.48
C ILE A 117 -1.86 -1.98 -7.71
N GLY A 118 -3.01 -1.34 -7.93
CA GLY A 118 -3.86 -1.54 -9.09
C GLY A 118 -3.82 -0.33 -10.01
N MET A 119 -3.78 -0.55 -11.32
CA MET A 119 -3.84 0.44 -12.38
C MET A 119 -5.10 0.21 -13.22
N ALA A 120 -5.83 1.30 -13.48
CA ALA A 120 -6.85 1.39 -14.52
C ALA A 120 -6.39 2.43 -15.55
N GLU A 121 -6.27 2.02 -16.81
CA GLU A 121 -6.12 2.95 -17.92
C GLU A 121 -7.51 3.45 -18.30
N ILE A 122 -7.75 4.76 -18.15
CA ILE A 122 -9.05 5.39 -18.31
C ILE A 122 -9.00 6.35 -19.50
N GLN A 123 -9.96 6.23 -20.41
CA GLN A 123 -10.07 7.05 -21.61
C GLN A 123 -11.07 8.19 -21.40
N ILE A 124 -10.60 9.43 -21.48
CA ILE A 124 -11.40 10.66 -21.32
C ILE A 124 -11.30 11.50 -22.58
N GLY A 125 -12.29 11.40 -23.46
CA GLY A 125 -12.14 11.93 -24.82
C GLY A 125 -10.95 11.27 -25.51
N SER A 126 -9.95 12.03 -25.94
CA SER A 126 -8.67 11.54 -26.49
C SER A 126 -7.56 11.37 -25.46
N ILE A 127 -7.76 11.81 -24.22
CA ILE A 127 -6.76 11.72 -23.13
C ILE A 127 -6.79 10.34 -22.47
N LYS A 128 -5.62 9.73 -22.33
CA LYS A 128 -5.37 8.49 -21.58
C LYS A 128 -4.81 8.81 -20.20
N VAL A 129 -5.57 8.47 -19.16
CA VAL A 129 -5.16 8.60 -17.77
C VAL A 129 -4.73 7.25 -17.23
N ALA A 130 -3.49 7.13 -16.77
CA ALA A 130 -3.07 6.01 -15.93
C ALA A 130 -3.48 6.32 -14.48
N PHE A 131 -4.57 5.70 -14.01
CA PHE A 131 -5.09 5.91 -12.67
C PHE A 131 -4.74 4.73 -11.77
N TYR A 132 -4.12 5.00 -10.62
CA TYR A 132 -3.64 3.96 -9.71
C TYR A 132 -4.31 4.09 -8.36
N THR A 133 -4.57 2.95 -7.71
CA THR A 133 -4.91 2.88 -6.30
C THR A 133 -4.02 1.88 -5.57
N THR A 134 -3.62 2.22 -4.35
CA THR A 134 -2.86 1.31 -3.47
C THR A 134 -3.35 1.40 -2.03
N HIS A 135 -3.06 0.36 -1.25
CA HIS A 135 -3.13 0.39 0.20
C HIS A 135 -1.85 -0.29 0.74
N LEU A 136 -0.88 0.48 1.25
CA LEU A 136 0.37 -0.12 1.75
C LEU A 136 0.17 -0.81 3.10
N HIS A 137 1.18 -1.54 3.55
CA HIS A 137 1.17 -2.23 4.84
C HIS A 137 1.01 -1.21 5.97
N ALA A 138 0.14 -1.47 6.95
CA ALA A 138 -0.08 -0.56 8.05
C ALA A 138 1.14 -0.42 8.99
N GLU A 139 1.31 0.77 9.57
CA GLU A 139 2.20 1.03 10.71
C GLU A 139 1.44 0.75 12.02
N TYR A 140 1.85 -0.30 12.72
CA TYR A 140 1.20 -0.70 13.98
C TYR A 140 1.91 -0.19 15.23
N ASP A 141 3.22 0.09 15.14
CA ASP A 141 4.06 0.54 16.24
C ASP A 141 5.33 1.21 15.70
N ARG A 142 5.37 2.55 15.71
CA ARG A 142 6.49 3.32 15.19
C ARG A 142 7.80 3.12 15.96
N GLU A 143 7.72 2.77 17.25
CA GLU A 143 8.90 2.58 18.11
C GLU A 143 9.53 1.19 17.87
N ASN A 144 8.73 0.20 17.46
CA ASN A 144 9.18 -1.17 17.22
C ASN A 144 8.59 -1.75 15.93
N ASP A 145 8.93 -1.12 14.80
CA ASP A 145 8.32 -1.45 13.53
C ASP A 145 9.03 -2.60 12.79
N THR A 146 8.56 -3.82 13.04
CA THR A 146 9.04 -5.01 12.33
C THR A 146 8.69 -5.00 10.83
N TYR A 147 7.72 -4.19 10.41
CA TYR A 147 7.23 -4.11 9.02
C TYR A 147 7.81 -2.95 8.22
N LEU A 148 8.62 -2.09 8.83
CA LEU A 148 9.30 -1.02 8.11
C LEU A 148 10.04 -1.53 6.86
N PRO A 149 10.82 -2.64 6.89
CA PRO A 149 11.42 -3.19 5.68
C PRO A 149 10.40 -3.60 4.61
N HIS A 150 9.20 -4.06 5.02
CA HIS A 150 8.14 -4.43 4.09
C HIS A 150 7.57 -3.17 3.43
N ARG A 151 7.27 -2.12 4.21
CA ARG A 151 6.80 -0.83 3.66
C ARG A 151 7.81 -0.20 2.71
N ILE A 152 9.12 -0.27 3.02
CA ILE A 152 10.17 0.22 2.10
C ILE A 152 10.17 -0.53 0.77
N ILE A 153 10.01 -1.87 0.79
CA ILE A 153 9.91 -2.67 -0.43
C ILE A 153 8.65 -2.32 -1.22
N GLN A 154 7.51 -2.20 -0.55
CA GLN A 154 6.26 -1.83 -1.20
C GLN A 154 6.33 -0.43 -1.82
N ALA A 155 6.88 0.55 -1.10
CA ALA A 155 7.09 1.92 -1.58
C ALA A 155 7.95 1.95 -2.85
N TYR A 156 9.07 1.22 -2.83
CA TYR A 156 9.92 1.06 -4.01
C TYR A 156 9.19 0.39 -5.17
N GLU A 157 8.43 -0.67 -4.91
CA GLU A 157 7.65 -1.38 -5.93
C GLU A 157 6.53 -0.50 -6.52
N VAL A 158 5.87 0.34 -5.72
CA VAL A 158 4.94 1.37 -6.22
C VAL A 158 5.65 2.32 -7.17
N GLY A 159 6.79 2.88 -6.74
CA GLY A 159 7.57 3.82 -7.55
C GLY A 159 7.94 3.23 -8.91
N GLN A 160 8.49 2.01 -8.90
CA GLN A 160 8.88 1.28 -10.13
C GLN A 160 7.66 0.97 -11.01
N PHE A 161 6.59 0.44 -10.41
CA PHE A 161 5.38 0.06 -11.14
C PHE A 161 4.78 1.27 -11.86
N VAL A 162 4.61 2.40 -11.15
CA VAL A 162 4.11 3.65 -11.73
C VAL A 162 5.08 4.15 -12.80
N ARG A 163 6.39 4.20 -12.53
CA ARG A 163 7.41 4.67 -13.48
C ARG A 163 7.30 3.96 -14.83
N TYR A 164 7.17 2.63 -14.84
CA TYR A 164 7.16 1.87 -16.08
C TYR A 164 5.79 1.79 -16.75
N SER A 165 4.72 1.60 -15.98
CA SER A 165 3.38 1.41 -16.54
C SER A 165 2.72 2.69 -17.03
N SER A 166 3.13 3.87 -16.54
CA SER A 166 2.56 5.17 -16.95
C SER A 166 3.13 5.74 -18.26
N ARG A 167 4.19 5.14 -18.82
CA ARG A 167 4.93 5.70 -19.97
C ARG A 167 4.08 5.93 -21.23
N GLY A 168 3.02 5.15 -21.40
CA GLY A 168 2.13 5.23 -22.57
C GLY A 168 0.93 6.17 -22.38
N SER A 169 0.80 6.81 -21.22
CA SER A 169 -0.35 7.62 -20.86
C SER A 169 -0.05 9.12 -20.97
N ASP A 170 -1.08 9.92 -21.19
CA ASP A 170 -0.94 11.37 -21.22
C ASP A 170 -0.60 11.92 -19.84
N VAL A 171 -1.22 11.36 -18.80
CA VAL A 171 -1.00 11.73 -17.40
C VAL A 171 -1.11 10.50 -16.51
N ALA A 172 -0.50 10.55 -15.32
CA ALA A 172 -0.65 9.54 -14.29
C ALA A 172 -1.11 10.17 -12.97
N ILE A 173 -2.06 9.51 -12.31
CA ILE A 173 -2.60 9.90 -11.02
C ILE A 173 -2.57 8.68 -10.11
N VAL A 174 -1.89 8.78 -8.97
CA VAL A 174 -1.70 7.68 -8.02
C VAL A 174 -2.37 8.04 -6.70
N THR A 175 -3.33 7.24 -6.27
CA THR A 175 -4.12 7.52 -5.07
C THR A 175 -4.07 6.39 -4.06
N GLY A 176 -4.46 6.69 -2.84
CA GLY A 176 -4.79 5.69 -1.83
C GLY A 176 -4.29 6.00 -0.45
N ASP A 177 -4.39 5.00 0.42
CA ASP A 177 -3.82 5.00 1.76
C ASP A 177 -2.41 4.39 1.70
N PHE A 178 -1.41 5.24 1.87
CA PHE A 178 -0.02 4.81 1.80
C PHE A 178 0.54 4.39 3.15
N ASN A 179 -0.20 4.54 4.26
CA ASN A 179 0.26 4.17 5.61
C ASN A 179 1.68 4.71 5.96
N ILE A 180 2.02 5.86 5.40
CA ILE A 180 3.29 6.58 5.59
C ILE A 180 2.99 8.04 5.80
N GLU A 181 3.83 8.72 6.58
CA GLU A 181 3.75 10.16 6.80
C GLU A 181 4.68 10.91 5.81
N PRO A 182 4.45 12.21 5.55
CA PRO A 182 5.24 12.98 4.57
C PRO A 182 6.75 13.03 4.83
N GLU A 183 7.16 12.84 6.08
CA GLU A 183 8.56 12.84 6.52
C GLU A 183 9.23 11.46 6.40
N ASP A 184 8.47 10.40 6.11
CA ASP A 184 9.01 9.05 6.04
C ASP A 184 9.84 8.83 4.76
N LEU A 185 10.91 8.04 4.87
CA LEU A 185 11.74 7.63 3.73
C LEU A 185 10.93 6.96 2.60
N ALA A 186 9.88 6.22 2.96
CA ALA A 186 8.99 5.56 2.01
C ALA A 186 8.24 6.57 1.12
N TYR A 187 7.87 7.73 1.66
CA TYR A 187 7.22 8.80 0.89
C TYR A 187 8.18 9.31 -0.19
N LYS A 188 9.41 9.64 0.21
CA LYS A 188 10.47 10.09 -0.69
C LYS A 188 10.81 9.07 -1.78
N LEU A 189 10.89 7.78 -1.42
CA LEU A 189 11.12 6.69 -2.38
C LEU A 189 10.06 6.66 -3.48
N ILE A 190 8.77 6.81 -3.11
CA ILE A 190 7.67 6.79 -4.08
C ILE A 190 7.75 8.01 -4.99
N THR A 191 7.92 9.21 -4.41
CA THR A 191 7.94 10.45 -5.18
C THR A 191 9.12 10.51 -6.13
N ASP A 192 10.33 10.17 -5.67
CA ASP A 192 11.55 10.35 -6.45
C ASP A 192 11.69 9.29 -7.55
N ILE A 193 11.30 8.03 -7.29
CA ILE A 193 11.43 6.97 -8.29
C ILE A 193 10.43 7.14 -9.44
N ALA A 194 9.19 7.51 -9.10
CA ALA A 194 8.12 7.67 -10.08
C ALA A 194 8.03 9.08 -10.66
N ASP A 195 8.79 10.04 -10.14
CA ASP A 195 8.70 11.48 -10.46
C ASP A 195 7.28 12.03 -10.22
N LEU A 196 6.79 11.84 -9.00
CA LEU A 196 5.43 12.18 -8.59
C LEU A 196 5.40 13.46 -7.76
N LYS A 197 4.41 14.31 -8.04
CA LYS A 197 4.06 15.49 -7.27
C LYS A 197 2.92 15.19 -6.31
N ASP A 198 2.99 15.71 -5.08
CA ASP A 198 1.92 15.59 -4.08
C ASP A 198 0.91 16.72 -4.23
N SER A 199 -0.35 16.37 -4.53
CA SER A 199 -1.40 17.36 -4.72
C SER A 199 -1.61 18.24 -3.49
N TRP A 200 -1.42 17.72 -2.28
CA TRP A 200 -1.60 18.52 -1.07
C TRP A 200 -0.51 19.59 -0.91
N VAL A 201 0.71 19.30 -1.36
CA VAL A 201 1.85 20.20 -1.31
C VAL A 201 1.79 21.23 -2.44
N GLU A 202 1.41 20.80 -3.64
CA GLU A 202 1.37 21.63 -4.85
C GLU A 202 0.12 22.51 -4.98
N LYS A 203 -0.86 22.36 -4.08
CA LYS A 203 -2.17 22.99 -4.24
C LYS A 203 -2.07 24.53 -4.27
N PRO A 204 -2.76 25.20 -5.22
CA PRO A 204 -2.76 26.67 -5.29
C PRO A 204 -3.75 27.28 -4.29
N ASN A 205 -4.75 26.52 -3.82
CA ASN A 205 -5.69 26.98 -2.81
C ASN A 205 -5.04 26.93 -1.42
N TYR A 206 -4.98 28.09 -0.76
CA TYR A 206 -4.55 28.13 0.64
C TYR A 206 -5.69 27.64 1.54
N ILE A 207 -5.46 26.50 2.19
CA ILE A 207 -6.28 26.00 3.28
C ILE A 207 -5.38 25.95 4.50
N GLY A 208 -5.76 26.62 5.59
CA GLY A 208 -5.05 26.55 6.88
C GLY A 208 -5.18 25.20 7.60
N ASP A 209 -5.55 24.14 6.88
CA ASP A 209 -5.69 22.77 7.38
C ASP A 209 -4.36 22.04 7.17
N SER A 210 -3.99 21.20 8.14
CA SER A 210 -2.79 20.37 8.13
C SER A 210 -2.85 19.25 7.09
N GLY A 211 -4.03 18.93 6.57
CA GLY A 211 -4.21 17.84 5.59
C GLY A 211 -4.14 16.46 6.20
N MET A 212 -4.25 16.37 7.52
CA MET A 212 -4.31 15.10 8.23
C MET A 212 -5.56 14.36 7.78
N THR A 213 -5.45 13.04 7.65
CA THR A 213 -6.52 12.16 7.15
C THR A 213 -6.91 11.12 8.18
N CYS A 214 -5.98 10.65 9.02
CA CYS A 214 -6.20 9.61 10.01
C CYS A 214 -5.94 10.13 11.44
N ASP A 215 -6.49 9.46 12.45
CA ASP A 215 -6.28 9.74 13.87
C ASP A 215 -6.57 11.19 14.31
N ARG A 216 -7.46 11.88 13.58
CA ARG A 216 -7.76 13.28 13.87
C ARG A 216 -8.65 13.45 15.11
N PRO A 217 -8.51 14.57 15.84
CA PRO A 217 -9.33 14.86 17.03
C PRO A 217 -10.81 15.08 16.73
N ASP A 218 -11.17 15.45 15.50
CA ASP A 218 -12.53 15.71 15.04
C ASP A 218 -13.26 14.47 14.50
N ASN A 219 -12.56 13.35 14.33
CA ASN A 219 -13.13 12.07 13.88
C ASN A 219 -13.68 11.27 15.07
N CYS A 220 -14.93 10.81 14.98
CA CYS A 220 -15.62 10.09 16.06
C CYS A 220 -15.04 8.69 16.36
N TYR A 221 -14.22 8.13 15.48
CA TYR A 221 -13.61 6.81 15.63
C TYR A 221 -12.20 6.86 16.24
N THR A 222 -11.59 8.04 16.32
CA THR A 222 -10.24 8.20 16.88
C THR A 222 -10.19 7.85 18.36
N HIS A 223 -9.31 6.92 18.72
CA HIS A 223 -9.10 6.58 20.13
C HIS A 223 -8.30 7.69 20.84
N ARG A 224 -8.81 8.19 21.97
CA ARG A 224 -8.15 9.22 22.82
C ARG A 224 -6.68 8.96 23.20
N LYS A 225 -6.19 7.73 23.11
CA LYS A 225 -4.78 7.39 23.41
C LYS A 225 -3.85 7.83 22.28
N LEU A 226 -4.32 7.76 21.03
CA LEU A 226 -3.58 8.14 19.84
C LEU A 226 -3.37 9.67 19.81
N LEU A 227 -4.40 10.42 20.17
CA LEU A 227 -4.34 11.89 20.32
C LEU A 227 -3.32 12.38 21.35
N LYS A 228 -2.91 11.55 22.32
CA LYS A 228 -1.83 11.92 23.25
C LYS A 228 -0.46 11.87 22.58
N LYS A 229 -0.26 10.96 21.63
CA LYS A 229 0.99 10.81 20.88
C LYS A 229 1.04 11.80 19.71
N ASN A 230 -0.06 11.91 18.97
CA ASN A 230 -0.18 12.83 17.84
C ASN A 230 -1.51 13.63 17.94
N PRO A 231 -1.48 14.84 18.52
CA PRO A 231 -2.69 15.63 18.78
C PRO A 231 -3.45 16.07 17.52
N ASN A 232 -2.75 16.17 16.38
CA ASN A 232 -3.32 16.68 15.13
C ASN A 232 -3.74 15.57 14.15
N GLY A 233 -3.40 14.31 14.45
CA GLY A 233 -3.57 13.19 13.53
C GLY A 233 -2.42 13.04 12.54
N LYS A 234 -2.57 12.10 11.60
CA LYS A 234 -1.57 11.74 10.59
C LYS A 234 -2.10 11.99 9.19
N ARG A 235 -1.21 12.31 8.24
CA ARG A 235 -1.52 12.40 6.81
C ARG A 235 -1.02 11.13 6.16
N LEU A 236 -1.93 10.21 5.84
CA LEU A 236 -1.62 8.88 5.31
C LEU A 236 -2.19 8.64 3.91
N ASP A 237 -3.19 9.43 3.53
CA ASP A 237 -3.90 9.30 2.25
C ASP A 237 -3.44 10.40 1.29
N TYR A 238 -3.14 10.02 0.05
CA TYR A 238 -2.52 10.92 -0.92
C TYR A 238 -3.19 10.81 -2.29
N ILE A 239 -3.13 11.92 -3.02
CA ILE A 239 -3.29 11.96 -4.47
C ILE A 239 -2.00 12.53 -5.04
N PHE A 240 -1.19 11.65 -5.62
CA PHE A 240 -0.02 12.04 -6.38
C PHE A 240 -0.34 12.14 -7.86
N PHE A 241 0.40 12.97 -8.58
CA PHE A 241 0.23 13.13 -10.02
C PHE A 241 1.56 13.40 -10.73
N LYS A 242 1.59 13.11 -12.03
CA LYS A 242 2.68 13.53 -12.90
C LYS A 242 2.24 13.66 -14.35
N GLU A 243 3.03 14.43 -15.09
CA GLU A 243 2.92 14.56 -16.54
C GLU A 243 3.44 13.28 -17.23
N GLY A 244 2.79 12.91 -18.33
CA GLY A 244 3.26 11.89 -19.26
C GLY A 244 3.53 12.54 -20.61
N VAL A 245 2.82 12.10 -21.65
CA VAL A 245 2.84 12.77 -22.96
C VAL A 245 2.07 14.10 -22.93
N GLY A 246 1.04 14.17 -22.09
CA GLY A 246 0.21 15.36 -21.88
C GLY A 246 0.67 16.21 -20.70
N ASN A 247 -0.01 17.34 -20.51
CA ASN A 247 0.22 18.24 -19.37
C ASN A 247 -0.93 18.14 -18.36
N ILE A 248 -0.60 18.20 -17.08
CA ILE A 248 -1.56 18.20 -15.98
C ILE A 248 -1.28 19.39 -15.06
N THR A 249 -2.32 20.15 -14.74
CA THR A 249 -2.25 21.28 -13.82
C THR A 249 -3.24 21.07 -12.68
N LEU A 250 -2.75 21.16 -11.44
CA LEU A 250 -3.59 21.08 -10.26
C LEU A 250 -4.32 22.41 -10.04
N LEU A 251 -5.64 22.35 -9.88
CA LEU A 251 -6.52 23.49 -9.62
C LEU A 251 -6.87 23.62 -8.13
N SER A 252 -7.08 22.50 -7.43
CA SER A 252 -7.28 22.48 -5.98
C SER A 252 -7.03 21.09 -5.40
N CYS A 253 -6.68 21.04 -4.11
CA CYS A 253 -6.65 19.80 -3.34
C CYS A 253 -7.24 20.06 -1.95
N GLU A 254 -8.14 19.18 -1.50
CA GLU A 254 -8.92 19.36 -0.26
C GLU A 254 -9.24 18.01 0.39
N ASN A 255 -9.57 18.02 1.69
CA ASN A 255 -10.15 16.85 2.33
C ASN A 255 -11.63 16.71 1.96
N CYS A 256 -12.11 15.47 1.90
CA CYS A 256 -13.52 15.14 1.66
C CYS A 256 -13.95 13.96 2.54
N PHE A 257 -15.21 13.52 2.43
CA PHE A 257 -15.76 12.43 3.24
C PHE A 257 -15.59 12.60 4.77
N ASP A 258 -15.80 13.81 5.30
CA ASP A 258 -15.70 14.07 6.74
C ASP A 258 -16.87 13.43 7.52
N LYS A 259 -17.98 14.15 7.72
CA LYS A 259 -19.16 13.68 8.48
C LYS A 259 -20.34 13.39 7.58
N ILE A 260 -21.05 12.31 7.89
CA ILE A 260 -22.31 11.97 7.23
C ILE A 260 -23.34 13.06 7.61
N PRO A 261 -23.91 13.79 6.62
CA PRO A 261 -24.86 14.88 6.86
C PRO A 261 -26.00 14.46 7.80
N GLY A 262 -26.31 15.35 8.75
CA GLY A 262 -27.36 15.10 9.75
C GLY A 262 -26.99 14.10 10.86
N THR A 263 -25.70 13.70 10.97
CA THR A 263 -25.23 12.78 12.02
C THR A 263 -23.92 13.26 12.65
N SER A 264 -23.55 12.66 13.78
CA SER A 264 -22.23 12.85 14.40
C SER A 264 -21.18 11.82 13.96
N ILE A 265 -21.49 11.04 12.92
CA ILE A 265 -20.68 9.90 12.46
C ILE A 265 -19.86 10.30 11.23
N ASN A 266 -18.59 9.93 11.21
CA ASN A 266 -17.72 10.08 10.06
C ASN A 266 -17.95 8.98 9.00
N TYR A 267 -17.65 9.25 7.73
CA TYR A 267 -17.74 8.23 6.67
C TYR A 267 -16.75 7.08 6.86
N SER A 268 -15.61 7.38 7.46
CA SER A 268 -14.57 6.42 7.83
C SER A 268 -13.78 6.92 9.05
N ASP A 269 -12.89 6.12 9.61
CA ASP A 269 -11.86 6.58 10.55
C ASP A 269 -10.75 7.41 9.85
N HIS A 270 -10.75 7.39 8.51
CA HIS A 270 -10.01 8.32 7.66
C HIS A 270 -10.93 9.40 7.05
N LEU A 271 -10.39 10.58 6.76
CA LEU A 271 -10.95 11.49 5.75
C LEU A 271 -10.46 11.11 4.36
N GLY A 272 -11.29 11.35 3.36
CA GLY A 272 -10.86 11.28 1.98
C GLY A 272 -10.04 12.50 1.57
N VAL A 273 -9.40 12.37 0.41
CA VAL A 273 -8.69 13.45 -0.27
C VAL A 273 -9.29 13.59 -1.66
N THR A 274 -9.49 14.82 -2.12
CA THR A 274 -9.91 15.14 -3.48
C THR A 274 -8.95 16.12 -4.12
N ALA A 275 -8.72 15.94 -5.42
CA ALA A 275 -7.94 16.85 -6.24
C ALA A 275 -8.69 17.15 -7.54
N HIS A 276 -8.62 18.40 -7.97
CA HIS A 276 -9.20 18.88 -9.21
C HIS A 276 -8.07 19.28 -10.16
N PHE A 277 -8.08 18.73 -11.37
CA PHE A 277 -7.05 18.95 -12.37
C PHE A 277 -7.62 19.58 -13.64
N ASN A 278 -6.79 20.33 -14.35
CA ASN A 278 -6.95 20.64 -15.76
C ASN A 278 -5.91 19.84 -16.55
N ILE A 279 -6.35 19.05 -17.51
CA ILE A 279 -5.47 18.24 -18.37
C ILE A 279 -5.53 18.79 -19.78
N LYS A 280 -4.36 19.01 -20.36
CA LYS A 280 -4.20 19.45 -21.74
C LYS A 280 -3.49 18.39 -22.54
N GLU A 281 -4.07 18.06 -23.68
CA GLU A 281 -3.35 17.32 -24.72
C GLU A 281 -2.13 18.13 -25.14
N ALA A 282 -0.96 17.53 -24.98
CA ALA A 282 0.28 18.08 -25.51
C ALA A 282 0.87 17.07 -26.49
N VAL A 283 1.36 17.58 -27.62
CA VAL A 283 2.24 16.80 -28.50
C VAL A 283 3.67 16.98 -27.97
N ARG A 284 3.94 16.55 -26.73
CA ARG A 284 5.35 16.47 -26.31
C ARG A 284 5.97 15.28 -27.02
N GLN A 285 7.14 15.51 -27.65
CA GLN A 285 8.04 14.42 -27.97
C GLN A 285 8.39 13.71 -26.66
N ILE A 286 8.42 12.38 -26.72
CA ILE A 286 8.75 11.47 -25.62
C ILE A 286 9.92 12.08 -24.82
N PRO A 287 9.85 12.17 -23.47
CA PRO A 287 10.94 12.75 -22.69
C PRO A 287 12.29 12.08 -23.05
N GLU A 288 13.27 12.88 -23.48
CA GLU A 288 14.59 12.40 -23.94
C GLU A 288 15.38 11.70 -22.83
N ASN A 289 15.10 11.97 -21.54
CA ASN A 289 15.86 11.42 -20.43
C ASN A 289 15.07 10.36 -19.65
N ASN A 290 15.20 9.10 -20.10
CA ASN A 290 14.59 7.92 -19.46
C ASN A 290 15.43 7.33 -18.31
N ALA A 291 16.61 7.88 -18.04
CA ALA A 291 17.49 7.40 -16.98
C ALA A 291 16.85 7.67 -15.61
N LEU A 292 16.82 6.65 -14.75
CA LEU A 292 16.42 6.83 -13.36
C LEU A 292 17.63 7.37 -12.60
N THR A 293 17.58 8.65 -12.21
CA THR A 293 18.54 9.22 -11.26
C THR A 293 18.01 8.99 -9.86
N VAL A 294 18.64 8.09 -9.11
CA VAL A 294 18.29 7.85 -7.71
C VAL A 294 19.14 8.70 -6.78
N ASP A 295 18.53 9.27 -5.74
CA ASP A 295 19.26 9.87 -4.63
C ASP A 295 20.03 8.76 -3.88
N TYR A 296 21.36 8.88 -3.87
CA TYR A 296 22.24 7.90 -3.26
C TYR A 296 22.01 7.78 -1.75
N ASP A 297 21.79 8.89 -1.05
CA ASP A 297 21.63 8.89 0.41
C ASP A 297 20.30 8.25 0.80
N MET A 298 19.22 8.58 0.07
CA MET A 298 17.91 7.92 0.21
C MET A 298 18.02 6.40 0.01
N MET A 299 18.69 5.97 -1.07
CA MET A 299 18.84 4.55 -1.38
C MET A 299 19.72 3.83 -0.35
N ASN A 300 20.77 4.50 0.17
CA ASN A 300 21.64 3.96 1.21
C ASN A 300 20.91 3.80 2.54
N GLU A 301 20.07 4.76 2.92
CA GLU A 301 19.22 4.66 4.12
C GLU A 301 18.24 3.49 4.00
N ALA A 302 17.59 3.35 2.84
CA ALA A 302 16.69 2.23 2.57
C ALA A 302 17.44 0.88 2.62
N LEU A 303 18.64 0.79 2.05
CA LEU A 303 19.49 -0.39 2.14
C LEU A 303 19.80 -0.77 3.60
N HIS A 304 20.08 0.22 4.45
CA HIS A 304 20.34 -0.03 5.87
C HIS A 304 19.12 -0.64 6.57
N ILE A 305 17.91 -0.16 6.27
CA ILE A 305 16.65 -0.73 6.78
C ILE A 305 16.49 -2.18 6.30
N LEU A 306 16.71 -2.44 5.01
CA LEU A 306 16.60 -3.79 4.43
C LEU A 306 17.63 -4.76 5.01
N ASP A 307 18.86 -4.30 5.27
CA ASP A 307 19.90 -5.09 5.92
C ASP A 307 19.53 -5.47 7.35
N ASN A 308 18.98 -4.53 8.12
CA ASN A 308 18.47 -4.80 9.46
C ASN A 308 17.30 -5.80 9.41
N GLY A 309 16.39 -5.61 8.46
CA GLY A 309 15.29 -6.53 8.17
C GLY A 309 15.77 -7.95 7.88
N GLN A 310 16.80 -8.10 7.04
CA GLN A 310 17.38 -9.41 6.72
C GLN A 310 18.08 -10.04 7.93
N ARG A 311 18.88 -9.27 8.69
CA ARG A 311 19.54 -9.78 9.90
C ARG A 311 18.53 -10.31 10.90
N ARG A 312 17.42 -9.60 11.10
CA ARG A 312 16.32 -10.05 11.97
C ARG A 312 15.64 -11.31 11.44
N ALA A 313 15.24 -11.36 10.17
CA ALA A 313 14.67 -12.57 9.57
C ALA A 313 15.59 -13.80 9.63
N MET A 314 16.92 -13.62 9.51
CA MET A 314 17.89 -14.71 9.70
C MET A 314 17.97 -15.19 11.16
N LYS A 315 17.95 -14.25 12.13
CA LYS A 315 17.93 -14.59 13.57
C LYS A 315 16.65 -15.34 13.92
N ASP A 316 15.50 -14.86 13.48
CA ASP A 316 14.21 -15.48 13.71
C ASP A 316 14.19 -16.89 13.10
N ARG A 317 14.68 -17.04 11.87
CA ARG A 317 14.75 -18.35 11.23
C ARG A 317 15.61 -19.33 12.03
N LYS A 318 16.74 -18.88 12.57
CA LYS A 318 17.58 -19.72 13.44
C LYS A 318 16.84 -20.09 14.72
N LEU A 319 16.18 -19.13 15.37
CA LEU A 319 15.41 -19.34 16.59
C LEU A 319 14.28 -20.37 16.37
N PHE A 320 13.42 -20.15 15.37
CA PHE A 320 12.32 -21.06 15.07
C PHE A 320 12.80 -22.44 14.59
N SER A 321 13.94 -22.53 13.90
CA SER A 321 14.54 -23.82 13.53
C SER A 321 14.99 -24.61 14.77
N ILE A 322 15.70 -23.96 15.69
CA ILE A 322 16.18 -24.58 16.94
C ILE A 322 14.99 -25.00 17.80
N SER A 323 14.00 -24.13 17.95
CA SER A 323 12.78 -24.44 18.69
C SER A 323 12.00 -25.59 18.06
N SER A 324 11.91 -25.66 16.72
CA SER A 324 11.29 -26.80 16.02
C SER A 324 12.01 -28.12 16.33
N PHE A 325 13.34 -28.10 16.37
CA PHE A 325 14.15 -29.27 16.73
C PHE A 325 13.89 -29.75 18.16
N PHE A 326 13.80 -28.82 19.12
CA PHE A 326 13.46 -29.18 20.51
C PHE A 326 12.03 -29.70 20.64
N LEU A 327 11.05 -29.11 19.95
CA LEU A 327 9.66 -29.55 20.00
C LEU A 327 9.49 -30.96 19.42
N ILE A 328 10.11 -31.28 18.28
CA ILE A 328 10.04 -32.64 17.72
C ILE A 328 10.77 -33.66 18.60
N THR A 329 11.90 -33.28 19.19
CA THR A 329 12.63 -34.15 20.13
C THR A 329 11.79 -34.43 21.37
N ALA A 330 11.12 -33.41 21.92
CA ALA A 330 10.21 -33.56 23.05
C ALA A 330 9.01 -34.46 22.71
N LEU A 331 8.43 -34.34 21.50
CA LEU A 331 7.37 -35.24 21.03
C LEU A 331 7.84 -36.69 20.99
N ILE A 332 9.01 -36.95 20.38
CA ILE A 332 9.57 -38.31 20.27
C ILE A 332 9.87 -38.89 21.66
N ILE A 333 10.50 -38.10 22.55
CA ILE A 333 10.78 -38.53 23.93
C ILE A 333 9.48 -38.85 24.66
N SER A 334 8.43 -38.04 24.47
CA SER A 334 7.16 -38.25 25.17
C SER A 334 6.54 -39.61 24.88
N LEU A 335 6.77 -40.22 23.70
CA LEU A 335 6.22 -41.53 23.32
C LEU A 335 6.69 -42.67 24.24
N TRP A 336 7.80 -42.48 24.95
CA TRP A 336 8.33 -43.47 25.89
C TRP A 336 7.66 -43.42 27.28
N PHE A 337 6.75 -42.47 27.50
CA PHE A 337 6.13 -42.19 28.81
C PHE A 337 4.60 -42.45 28.82
N ASP A 338 4.09 -43.34 27.97
CA ASP A 338 2.65 -43.59 27.78
C ASP A 338 1.91 -44.04 29.05
N ASP A 339 2.57 -44.84 29.91
CA ASP A 339 1.92 -45.50 31.06
C ASP A 339 2.29 -44.89 32.42
N ILE A 340 2.98 -43.75 32.44
CA ILE A 340 3.47 -43.19 33.70
C ILE A 340 2.35 -42.35 34.37
N PHE A 341 1.98 -42.74 35.59
CA PHE A 341 1.07 -42.03 36.52
C PHE A 341 -0.44 -42.00 36.18
N GLY A 342 -0.94 -42.74 35.19
CA GLY A 342 -2.38 -42.76 34.88
C GLY A 342 -2.92 -41.44 34.30
N LEU A 343 -2.03 -40.54 33.86
CA LEU A 343 -2.35 -39.21 33.31
C LEU A 343 -2.44 -39.21 31.78
N ARG A 344 -2.79 -40.33 31.15
CA ARG A 344 -2.75 -40.53 29.68
C ARG A 344 -3.44 -39.40 28.90
N ILE A 345 -4.64 -39.01 29.31
CA ILE A 345 -5.41 -37.93 28.67
C ILE A 345 -4.63 -36.60 28.71
N ILE A 346 -3.98 -36.29 29.83
CA ILE A 346 -3.21 -35.05 29.99
C ILE A 346 -1.98 -35.08 29.05
N MET A 347 -1.30 -36.22 28.98
CA MET A 347 -0.15 -36.41 28.08
C MET A 347 -0.55 -36.28 26.61
N ASP A 348 -1.70 -36.84 26.21
CA ASP A 348 -2.22 -36.73 24.85
C ASP A 348 -2.58 -35.27 24.49
N ILE A 349 -3.21 -34.53 25.41
CA ILE A 349 -3.47 -33.09 25.23
C ILE A 349 -2.15 -32.32 25.07
N LEU A 350 -1.16 -32.60 25.93
CA LEU A 350 0.14 -31.94 25.86
C LEU A 350 0.85 -32.23 24.52
N ARG A 351 0.87 -33.49 24.08
CA ARG A 351 1.43 -33.89 22.78
C ARG A 351 0.73 -33.19 21.63
N PHE A 352 -0.59 -33.08 21.66
CA PHE A 352 -1.36 -32.37 20.65
C PHE A 352 -0.95 -30.89 20.56
N ILE A 353 -0.83 -30.21 21.71
CA ILE A 353 -0.37 -28.80 21.76
C ILE A 353 1.05 -28.67 21.20
N ILE A 354 1.99 -29.54 21.63
CA ILE A 354 3.37 -29.51 21.15
C ILE A 354 3.43 -29.79 19.64
N ALA A 355 2.60 -30.71 19.12
CA ALA A 355 2.52 -31.03 17.71
C ALA A 355 2.02 -29.83 16.88
N ILE A 356 1.00 -29.10 17.36
CA ILE A 356 0.55 -27.85 16.74
C ILE A 356 1.66 -26.80 16.73
N MET A 357 2.33 -26.60 17.87
CA MET A 357 3.45 -25.65 17.97
C MET A 357 4.60 -26.03 17.04
N PHE A 358 4.96 -27.30 16.97
CA PHE A 358 5.97 -27.82 16.05
C PHE A 358 5.56 -27.55 14.60
N GLY A 359 4.33 -27.91 14.23
CA GLY A 359 3.80 -27.68 12.88
C GLY A 359 3.88 -26.20 12.50
N PHE A 360 3.47 -25.30 13.41
CA PHE A 360 3.58 -23.86 13.20
C PHE A 360 5.04 -23.40 13.03
N PHE A 361 5.94 -23.76 13.94
CA PHE A 361 7.34 -23.29 13.92
C PHE A 361 8.08 -23.81 12.69
N PHE A 362 7.84 -25.07 12.34
CA PHE A 362 8.40 -25.72 11.16
C PHE A 362 7.92 -25.05 9.89
N TRP A 363 6.60 -24.86 9.74
CA TRP A 363 6.01 -24.17 8.59
C TRP A 363 6.48 -22.72 8.48
N HIS A 364 6.48 -21.97 9.60
CA HIS A 364 6.91 -20.58 9.64
C HIS A 364 8.39 -20.44 9.21
N THR A 365 9.25 -21.34 9.67
CA THR A 365 10.67 -21.39 9.29
C THR A 365 10.86 -21.72 7.81
N LEU A 366 10.18 -22.74 7.31
CA LEU A 366 10.40 -23.26 5.96
C LEU A 366 9.77 -22.41 4.87
N VAL A 367 8.58 -21.84 5.16
CA VAL A 367 7.75 -21.13 4.18
C VAL A 367 7.84 -19.63 4.42
N ILE A 368 7.32 -19.15 5.55
CA ILE A 368 7.11 -17.70 5.76
C ILE A 368 8.43 -16.93 5.81
N LEU A 369 9.36 -17.32 6.68
CA LEU A 369 10.66 -16.64 6.79
C LEU A 369 11.52 -16.83 5.54
N ARG A 370 11.29 -17.90 4.77
CA ARG A 370 11.98 -18.11 3.50
C ARG A 370 11.46 -17.18 2.39
N ILE A 371 10.15 -16.94 2.35
CA ILE A 371 9.54 -15.92 1.48
C ILE A 371 10.08 -14.54 1.86
N GLU A 372 10.06 -14.21 3.15
CA GLU A 372 10.56 -12.92 3.64
C GLU A 372 12.02 -12.69 3.27
N LEU A 373 12.90 -13.66 3.55
CA LEU A 373 14.31 -13.57 3.20
C LEU A 373 14.54 -13.45 1.69
N LYS A 374 13.72 -14.06 0.85
CA LYS A 374 13.84 -13.92 -0.61
C LYS A 374 13.44 -12.53 -1.07
N GLY A 375 12.31 -11.99 -0.58
CA GLY A 375 11.88 -10.62 -0.88
C GLY A 375 12.94 -9.60 -0.46
N LEU A 376 13.44 -9.69 0.77
CA LEU A 376 14.50 -8.82 1.29
C LEU A 376 15.80 -8.91 0.48
N LYS A 377 16.17 -10.12 0.00
CA LYS A 377 17.37 -10.32 -0.82
C LYS A 377 17.23 -9.67 -2.18
N GLU A 378 16.10 -9.85 -2.84
CA GLU A 378 15.85 -9.32 -4.18
C GLU A 378 15.85 -7.79 -4.17
N SER A 379 15.07 -7.18 -3.27
CA SER A 379 15.03 -5.72 -3.17
C SER A 379 16.40 -5.15 -2.83
N ARG A 380 17.15 -5.76 -1.90
CA ARG A 380 18.51 -5.31 -1.61
C ARG A 380 19.44 -5.42 -2.82
N ALA A 381 19.38 -6.52 -3.57
CA ALA A 381 20.20 -6.70 -4.76
C ALA A 381 19.89 -5.62 -5.80
N THR A 382 18.61 -5.34 -6.02
CA THR A 382 18.14 -4.27 -6.91
C THR A 382 18.65 -2.90 -6.48
N PHE A 383 18.52 -2.54 -5.20
CA PHE A 383 19.00 -1.24 -4.69
C PHE A 383 20.51 -1.08 -4.88
N LYS A 384 21.29 -2.14 -4.62
CA LYS A 384 22.74 -2.14 -4.86
C LYS A 384 23.09 -1.97 -6.33
N GLU A 385 22.35 -2.61 -7.24
CA GLU A 385 22.58 -2.47 -8.67
C GLU A 385 22.25 -1.05 -9.15
N LEU A 386 21.14 -0.45 -8.69
CA LEU A 386 20.78 0.93 -9.02
C LEU A 386 21.76 1.98 -8.46
N MET A 387 22.38 1.69 -7.32
CA MET A 387 23.42 2.55 -6.73
C MET A 387 24.81 2.32 -7.36
N ARG A 388 24.97 1.31 -8.22
CA ARG A 388 26.22 1.09 -8.94
C ARG A 388 26.39 2.23 -9.93
N LYS A 389 27.52 2.94 -9.86
CA LYS A 389 27.83 4.02 -10.80
C LYS A 389 27.78 3.50 -12.25
N SER A 390 27.23 4.33 -13.15
CA SER A 390 27.11 4.05 -14.59
C SER A 390 28.44 3.52 -15.16
N PRO A 391 28.42 2.50 -16.05
CA PRO A 391 29.58 2.05 -16.81
C PRO A 391 30.20 3.13 -17.73
N GLU A 392 29.65 4.34 -17.83
CA GLU A 392 30.31 5.44 -18.55
C GLU A 392 31.69 5.75 -17.95
N SER A 393 31.93 5.51 -16.65
CA SER A 393 33.28 5.55 -16.05
C SER A 393 34.17 4.35 -16.42
N ILE A 394 33.61 3.32 -17.07
CA ILE A 394 34.33 2.14 -17.56
C ILE A 394 34.66 2.32 -19.05
N ASN A 395 33.75 2.93 -19.83
CA ASN A 395 33.97 3.22 -21.25
C ASN A 395 34.85 4.46 -21.49
N ASP A 396 34.87 5.44 -20.58
CA ASP A 396 35.83 6.55 -20.63
C ASP A 396 37.29 6.09 -20.43
N ASN A 397 37.50 4.94 -19.78
CA ASN A 397 38.83 4.32 -19.64
C ASN A 397 39.21 3.42 -20.83
N LEU A 398 38.26 3.10 -21.73
CA LEU A 398 38.52 2.32 -22.96
C LEU A 398 38.73 3.21 -24.19
N SER A 399 38.31 4.48 -24.13
CA SER A 399 38.53 5.47 -25.19
C SER A 399 39.89 6.18 -25.07
N THR A 400 40.49 6.20 -23.86
CA THR A 400 41.82 6.77 -23.63
C THR A 400 42.99 5.84 -24.00
N ASP A 401 42.74 4.53 -24.14
CA ASP A 401 43.79 3.53 -24.45
C ASP A 401 43.97 3.26 -25.96
N ASN A 402 43.19 3.91 -26.84
CA ASN A 402 43.27 3.75 -28.30
C ASN A 402 43.69 5.02 -29.05
N SER A 403 44.18 6.05 -28.36
CA SER A 403 44.71 7.27 -29.00
C SER A 403 46.25 7.38 -29.01
N ASP A 404 46.98 6.40 -28.48
CA ASP A 404 48.45 6.36 -28.51
C ASP A 404 49.00 5.06 -29.14
N SER A 405 48.66 4.81 -30.42
CA SER A 405 49.36 3.84 -31.25
C SER A 405 49.59 4.33 -32.67
#